data_AF-A0A7C0UFA6-F1
#
_entry.id   AF-A0A7C0UFA6-F1
#
_cell.length_a   1.000
_cell.length_b   1.000
_cell.length_c   1.000
_cell.angle_alpha   90.00
_cell.angle_beta   90.00
_cell.angle_gamma   90.00
#
_symmetry.space_group_name_H-M   'P 1'
#
loop_
_entity.id
_entity.type
_entity.pdbx_description
1 polymer ?
#
loop_
_entity_poly.entity_id
_entity_poly.type
_entity_poly.pdbx_seq_one_letter_code
_entity_poly.pdbx_strand_id
1 'polypeptide(L)'
;MKLDKRNILLISIFALILLNAVLFFNLRSLDKRERRLKTKLSAMTKVYKEYKEASSQYGILKKRAFIKETPSASALEGLLGGLQLRGKLNRIKPIQKKTVDGYSVEDLEVEVSGLTLEELVRLL
;
A
#
# COMPACT_ATOMS: atom_id res chain seq x y z
N MET A 1 -2.75 -0.42 74.63
CA MET A 1 -1.54 0.25 74.12
C MET A 1 -1.98 1.57 73.50
N LYS A 2 -1.85 2.70 74.20
CA LYS A 2 -2.28 4.01 73.66
C LYS A 2 -1.25 4.42 72.59
N LEU A 3 -1.69 4.52 71.35
CA LEU A 3 -0.84 5.07 70.28
C LEU A 3 -0.56 6.53 70.61
N ASP A 4 0.69 6.82 70.98
CA ASP A 4 1.15 8.18 71.16
C ASP A 4 1.04 8.95 69.85
N LYS A 5 0.60 10.23 69.92
CA LYS A 5 0.45 11.10 68.75
C LYS A 5 1.73 11.13 67.88
N ARG A 6 2.89 11.02 68.52
CA ARG A 6 4.21 10.96 67.86
C ARG A 6 4.39 9.71 67.00
N ASN A 7 3.89 8.56 67.47
CA ASN A 7 3.97 7.30 66.73
C ASN A 7 3.01 7.29 65.53
N ILE A 8 1.82 7.88 65.67
CA ILE A 8 0.88 8.06 64.55
C ILE A 8 1.51 8.93 63.46
N LEU A 9 2.17 10.02 63.86
CA LEU A 9 2.84 10.95 62.93
C LEU A 9 4.03 10.30 62.21
N LEU A 10 4.80 9.46 62.90
CA LEU A 10 5.88 8.69 62.28
C LEU A 10 5.36 7.65 61.29
N ILE A 11 4.29 6.94 61.63
CA ILE A 11 3.67 5.95 60.75
C ILE A 11 3.10 6.61 59.48
N SER A 12 2.44 7.76 59.60
CA SER A 12 1.88 8.47 58.44
C SER A 12 2.97 9.03 57.52
N ILE A 13 4.08 9.56 58.08
CA ILE A 13 5.25 9.96 57.28
C ILE A 13 5.85 8.76 56.55
N PHE A 14 6.00 7.62 57.23
CA PHE A 14 6.56 6.42 56.62
C PHE A 14 5.67 5.87 55.50
N ALA A 15 4.35 5.89 55.68
CA ALA A 15 3.39 5.53 54.65
C ALA A 15 3.45 6.48 53.43
N LEU A 16 3.61 7.79 53.65
CA LEU A 16 3.79 8.78 52.58
C LEU A 16 5.08 8.55 51.78
N ILE A 17 6.19 8.18 52.44
CA ILE A 17 7.45 7.86 51.78
C ILE A 17 7.31 6.60 50.92
N LEU A 18 6.68 5.55 51.46
CA LEU A 18 6.40 4.32 50.71
C LEU A 18 5.51 4.57 49.50
N LEU A 19 4.46 5.39 49.64
CA LEU A 19 3.58 5.75 48.55
C LEU A 19 4.34 6.47 47.42
N ASN A 20 5.20 7.43 47.78
CA ASN A 20 6.04 8.15 46.81
C ASN A 20 7.05 7.23 46.12
N ALA A 21 7.64 6.27 46.83
CA ALA A 21 8.55 5.29 46.25
C ALA A 21 7.82 4.41 45.21
N VAL A 22 6.63 3.90 45.55
CA VAL A 22 5.82 3.10 44.62
C VAL A 22 5.42 3.89 43.38
N LEU A 23 5.00 5.15 43.55
CA LEU A 23 4.68 6.05 42.43
C LEU A 23 5.91 6.29 41.54
N PHE A 24 7.07 6.54 42.12
CA PHE A 24 8.32 6.76 41.38
C PHE A 24 8.73 5.53 40.56
N PHE A 25 8.65 4.33 41.13
CA PHE A 25 8.93 3.08 40.40
C PHE A 25 7.93 2.84 39.27
N ASN A 26 6.64 3.08 39.50
CA ASN A 26 5.60 2.92 38.47
C ASN A 26 5.80 3.90 37.29
N LEU A 27 6.07 5.18 37.57
CA LEU A 27 6.36 6.19 36.54
C LEU A 27 7.58 5.81 35.69
N ARG A 28 8.67 5.40 36.34
CA ARG A 28 9.87 4.91 35.62
C ARG A 28 9.60 3.69 34.74
N SER A 29 8.70 2.80 35.19
CA SER A 29 8.32 1.61 34.42
C SER A 29 7.48 1.98 33.19
N LEU A 30 6.60 2.97 33.32
CA LEU A 30 5.76 3.49 32.24
C LEU A 30 6.63 4.18 31.17
N ASP A 31 7.58 5.02 31.57
CA ASP A 31 8.52 5.66 30.65
C ASP A 31 9.33 4.65 29.83
N LYS A 32 9.81 3.57 30.49
CA LYS A 32 10.53 2.49 29.80
C LYS A 32 9.62 1.76 28.79
N ARG A 33 8.36 1.52 29.13
CA ARG A 33 7.39 0.88 28.24
C ARG A 33 7.05 1.79 27.06
N GLU A 34 6.85 3.08 27.30
CA GLU A 34 6.55 4.06 26.26
C GLU A 34 7.69 4.18 25.25
N ARG A 35 8.95 4.27 25.71
CA ARG A 35 10.12 4.29 24.81
C ARG A 35 10.22 3.02 23.96
N ARG A 36 9.96 1.85 24.55
CA ARG A 36 9.95 0.57 23.81
C ARG A 36 8.83 0.54 22.77
N LEU A 37 7.63 1.01 23.12
CA LEU A 37 6.49 1.10 22.21
C LEU A 37 6.77 2.06 21.05
N LYS A 38 7.30 3.26 21.31
CA LYS A 38 7.72 4.22 20.28
C LYS A 38 8.73 3.62 19.32
N THR A 39 9.74 2.89 19.84
CA THR A 39 10.77 2.22 19.02
C THR A 39 10.18 1.11 18.15
N LYS A 40 9.25 0.30 18.69
CA LYS A 40 8.55 -0.73 17.93
C LYS A 40 7.67 -0.12 16.83
N LEU A 41 6.99 0.97 17.13
CA LEU A 41 6.11 1.66 16.20
C LEU A 41 6.92 2.29 15.06
N SER A 42 8.07 2.92 15.35
CA SER A 42 8.96 3.42 14.29
C SER A 42 9.50 2.30 13.39
N ALA A 43 9.85 1.15 13.97
CA ALA A 43 10.30 -0.01 13.19
C ALA A 43 9.19 -0.54 12.28
N MET A 44 7.96 -0.69 12.78
CA MET A 44 6.81 -1.08 11.96
C MET A 44 6.51 -0.08 10.85
N THR A 45 6.65 1.22 11.12
CA THR A 45 6.40 2.26 10.11
C THR A 45 7.43 2.18 8.98
N LYS A 46 8.70 1.89 9.31
CA LYS A 46 9.76 1.66 8.32
C LYS A 46 9.47 0.44 7.44
N VAL A 47 9.12 -0.70 8.06
CA VAL A 47 8.75 -1.92 7.34
C VAL A 47 7.52 -1.71 6.44
N TYR A 48 6.51 -0.97 6.93
CA TYR A 48 5.33 -0.64 6.14
C TYR A 48 5.68 0.21 4.91
N LYS A 49 6.58 1.18 5.06
CA LYS A 49 7.05 2.01 3.95
C LYS A 49 7.79 1.17 2.90
N GLU A 50 8.71 0.30 3.34
CA GLU A 50 9.44 -0.63 2.47
C GLU A 50 8.49 -1.58 1.74
N TYR A 51 7.50 -2.14 2.44
CA TYR A 51 6.45 -2.98 1.84
C TYR A 51 5.63 -2.21 0.79
N LYS A 52 5.24 -0.97 1.08
CA LYS A 52 4.48 -0.13 0.14
C LYS A 52 5.27 0.16 -1.13
N GLU A 53 6.56 0.47 -1.00
CA GLU A 53 7.46 0.68 -2.14
C GLU A 53 7.65 -0.61 -2.96
N ALA A 54 7.90 -1.75 -2.30
CA ALA A 54 8.02 -3.05 -2.97
C ALA A 54 6.73 -3.47 -3.68
N SER A 55 5.57 -3.26 -3.06
CA SER A 55 4.26 -3.53 -3.64
C SER A 55 3.97 -2.65 -4.86
N SER A 56 4.35 -1.37 -4.80
CA SER A 56 4.27 -0.46 -5.95
C SER A 56 5.15 -0.93 -7.11
N GLN A 57 6.41 -1.30 -6.84
CA GLN A 57 7.32 -1.84 -7.84
C GLN A 57 6.81 -3.15 -8.44
N TYR A 58 6.29 -4.06 -7.60
CA TYR A 58 5.67 -5.30 -8.06
C TYR A 58 4.44 -5.05 -8.93
N GLY A 59 3.60 -4.07 -8.60
CA GLY A 59 2.48 -3.65 -9.43
C GLY A 59 2.92 -3.14 -10.81
N ILE A 60 3.99 -2.35 -10.86
CA ILE A 60 4.59 -1.86 -12.11
C ILE A 60 5.19 -3.01 -12.92
N LEU A 61 5.92 -3.93 -12.28
CA LEU A 61 6.50 -5.10 -12.92
C LEU A 61 5.43 -6.06 -13.44
N LYS A 62 4.36 -6.30 -12.68
CA LYS A 62 3.22 -7.12 -13.10
C LYS A 62 2.49 -6.49 -14.28
N LYS A 63 2.27 -5.16 -14.28
CA LYS A 63 1.72 -4.44 -15.43
C LYS A 63 2.64 -4.55 -16.65
N ARG A 64 3.96 -4.40 -16.48
CA ARG A 64 4.95 -4.55 -17.57
C ARG A 64 5.03 -5.98 -18.10
N ALA A 65 4.98 -6.99 -17.23
CA ALA A 65 4.94 -8.40 -17.61
C ALA A 65 3.65 -8.72 -18.36
N PHE A 66 2.51 -8.23 -17.88
CA PHE A 66 1.23 -8.33 -18.58
C PHE A 66 1.30 -7.69 -19.97
N ILE A 67 1.89 -6.50 -20.12
CA ILE A 67 2.07 -5.85 -21.44
C ILE A 67 3.04 -6.65 -22.35
N LYS A 68 4.05 -7.32 -21.78
CA LYS A 68 5.03 -8.11 -22.53
C LYS A 68 4.48 -9.48 -22.98
N GLU A 69 3.57 -10.05 -22.20
CA GLU A 69 2.98 -11.38 -22.46
C GLU A 69 1.63 -11.32 -23.19
N THR A 70 0.89 -10.22 -23.10
CA THR A 70 -0.40 -10.08 -23.76
C THR A 70 -0.17 -9.74 -25.24
N PRO A 71 -0.63 -10.58 -26.18
CA PRO A 71 -0.63 -10.23 -27.60
C PRO A 71 -1.35 -8.89 -27.79
N SER A 72 -0.79 -8.00 -28.59
CA SER A 72 -1.34 -6.64 -28.78
C SER A 72 -2.81 -6.67 -29.22
N ALA A 73 -3.21 -7.72 -29.95
CA ALA A 73 -4.60 -8.00 -30.33
C ALA A 73 -5.52 -8.21 -29.11
N SER A 74 -5.07 -8.98 -28.10
CA SER A 74 -5.88 -9.25 -26.90
C SER A 74 -6.02 -8.01 -26.00
N ALA A 75 -5.01 -7.14 -25.96
CA ALA A 75 -5.11 -5.85 -25.27
C ALA A 75 -6.16 -4.94 -25.96
N LEU A 76 -6.16 -4.93 -27.29
CA LEU A 76 -7.11 -4.13 -28.09
C LEU A 76 -8.55 -4.64 -27.96
N GLU A 77 -8.76 -5.96 -27.93
CA GLU A 77 -10.07 -6.55 -27.61
C GLU A 77 -10.55 -6.17 -26.20
N GLY A 78 -9.64 -6.12 -25.23
CA GLY A 78 -9.94 -5.69 -23.87
C GLY A 78 -10.40 -4.22 -23.79
N LEU A 79 -9.72 -3.33 -24.52
CA LEU A 79 -10.10 -1.92 -24.62
C LEU A 79 -11.47 -1.74 -25.27
N LEU A 80 -11.72 -2.43 -26.40
CA LEU A 80 -13.01 -2.44 -27.07
C LEU A 80 -14.12 -3.02 -26.18
N GLY A 81 -13.82 -4.03 -25.36
CA GLY A 81 -14.73 -4.55 -24.35
C GLY A 81 -15.08 -3.51 -23.28
N GLY A 82 -14.10 -2.75 -22.77
CA GLY A 82 -14.31 -1.68 -21.79
C GLY A 82 -15.15 -0.52 -22.33
N LEU A 83 -15.05 -0.25 -23.63
CA LEU A 83 -15.85 0.77 -24.32
C LEU A 83 -17.22 0.24 -24.82
N GLN A 84 -17.55 -1.03 -24.54
CA GLN A 84 -18.76 -1.71 -25.05
C GLN A 84 -18.85 -1.78 -26.58
N LEU A 85 -17.72 -1.66 -27.29
CA LEU A 85 -17.62 -1.66 -28.75
C LEU A 85 -17.25 -3.02 -29.34
N ARG A 86 -17.09 -4.06 -28.51
CA ARG A 86 -16.69 -5.40 -28.96
C ARG A 86 -17.59 -5.98 -30.07
N GLY A 87 -18.90 -5.71 -30.03
CA GLY A 87 -19.84 -6.16 -31.05
C GLY A 87 -19.72 -5.45 -32.41
N LYS A 88 -18.95 -4.36 -32.47
CA LYS A 88 -18.70 -3.55 -33.68
C LYS A 88 -17.33 -3.84 -34.30
N LEU A 89 -16.54 -4.70 -33.66
CA LEU A 89 -15.24 -5.14 -34.15
C LEU A 89 -15.45 -6.18 -35.25
N ASN A 90 -15.05 -5.85 -36.47
CA ASN A 90 -15.10 -6.77 -37.60
C ASN A 90 -13.84 -7.66 -37.65
N ARG A 91 -12.66 -7.05 -37.46
CA ARG A 91 -11.40 -7.76 -37.65
C ARG A 91 -10.24 -7.10 -36.90
N ILE A 92 -9.35 -7.92 -36.34
CA ILE A 92 -8.00 -7.53 -35.94
C ILE A 92 -7.02 -8.41 -36.68
N LYS A 93 -6.07 -7.82 -37.41
CA LYS A 93 -5.05 -8.56 -38.13
C LYS A 93 -3.66 -8.00 -37.80
N PRO A 94 -2.71 -8.82 -37.34
CA PRO A 94 -1.33 -8.37 -37.21
C PRO A 94 -0.74 -8.14 -38.61
N ILE A 95 -0.16 -6.95 -38.80
CA ILE A 95 0.49 -6.53 -40.04
C ILE A 95 1.97 -6.89 -39.97
N GLN A 96 2.65 -6.47 -38.90
CA GLN A 96 4.09 -6.61 -38.81
C GLN A 96 4.56 -6.60 -37.35
N LYS A 97 5.53 -7.46 -37.05
CA LYS A 97 6.23 -7.43 -35.76
C LYS A 97 7.67 -6.98 -35.99
N LYS A 98 8.07 -5.89 -35.36
CA LYS A 98 9.41 -5.31 -35.44
C LYS A 98 10.03 -5.21 -34.06
N THR A 99 11.34 -5.22 -33.99
CA THR A 99 12.07 -4.91 -32.76
C THR A 99 12.78 -3.58 -32.95
N VAL A 100 12.42 -2.57 -32.14
CA VAL A 100 13.00 -1.22 -32.18
C VAL A 100 13.58 -0.94 -30.80
N ASP A 101 14.87 -0.63 -30.73
CA ASP A 101 15.59 -0.32 -29.47
C ASP A 101 15.39 -1.36 -28.34
N GLY A 102 15.31 -2.64 -28.70
CA GLY A 102 15.08 -3.75 -27.75
C GLY A 102 13.62 -3.96 -27.33
N TYR A 103 12.69 -3.18 -27.87
CA TYR A 103 11.25 -3.33 -27.67
C TYR A 103 10.60 -4.05 -28.85
N SER A 104 9.73 -5.03 -28.57
CA SER A 104 8.89 -5.66 -29.59
C SER A 104 7.69 -4.76 -29.86
N VAL A 105 7.62 -4.21 -31.07
CA VAL A 105 6.50 -3.42 -31.60
C VAL A 105 5.69 -4.31 -32.54
N GLU A 106 4.37 -4.36 -32.37
CA GLU A 106 3.45 -5.10 -33.24
C GLU A 106 2.45 -4.12 -33.86
N ASP A 107 2.54 -3.97 -35.18
CA ASP A 107 1.61 -3.18 -35.98
C ASP A 107 0.35 -4.02 -36.22
N LEU A 108 -0.82 -3.48 -35.88
CA LEU A 108 -2.12 -4.14 -36.03
C LEU A 108 -3.01 -3.34 -36.99
N GLU A 109 -3.68 -4.04 -37.90
CA GLU A 109 -4.81 -3.53 -38.68
C GLU A 109 -6.10 -3.85 -37.93
N VAL A 110 -6.93 -2.85 -37.71
CA VAL A 110 -8.17 -2.98 -36.94
C VAL A 110 -9.32 -2.42 -37.77
N GLU A 111 -10.31 -3.27 -38.03
CA GLU A 111 -11.53 -2.89 -38.73
C GLU A 111 -12.69 -2.83 -37.73
N VAL A 112 -13.23 -1.63 -37.50
CA VAL A 112 -14.39 -1.39 -36.63
C VAL A 112 -15.43 -0.64 -37.44
N SER A 113 -16.66 -1.16 -37.48
CA SER A 113 -17.75 -0.63 -38.31
C SER A 113 -18.92 -0.17 -37.45
N GLY A 114 -19.67 0.83 -37.92
CA GLY A 114 -20.87 1.33 -37.22
C GLY A 114 -20.58 2.11 -35.94
N LEU A 115 -19.42 2.77 -35.85
CA LEU A 115 -19.08 3.68 -34.76
C LEU A 115 -19.83 5.01 -34.90
N THR A 116 -20.34 5.54 -33.80
CA THR A 116 -20.77 6.93 -33.73
C THR A 116 -19.55 7.86 -33.65
N LEU A 117 -19.74 9.15 -33.93
CA LEU A 117 -18.66 10.13 -33.82
C LEU A 117 -18.06 10.18 -32.40
N GLU A 118 -18.90 10.06 -31.38
CA GLU A 118 -18.46 10.03 -29.98
C GLU A 118 -17.64 8.78 -29.66
N GLU A 119 -18.07 7.61 -30.14
CA GLU A 119 -17.35 6.35 -29.94
C GLU A 119 -15.99 6.35 -30.67
N LEU A 120 -15.91 6.96 -31.85
CA LEU A 120 -14.66 7.13 -32.58
C LEU A 120 -13.67 8.02 -31.81
N VAL A 121 -14.15 9.13 -31.23
CA VAL A 121 -13.31 10.03 -30.40
C VAL A 121 -12.85 9.36 -29.11
N ARG A 122 -13.64 8.43 -28.53
CA ARG A 122 -13.23 7.66 -27.35
C ARG A 122 -12.23 6.56 -27.67
N LEU A 123 -12.16 6.12 -28.92
CA LEU A 123 -11.26 5.06 -29.39
C LEU A 123 -9.86 5.60 -29.76
N LEU A 124 -9.80 6.81 -30.30
CA LEU A 124 -8.57 7.53 -30.69
C LEU A 124 -7.93 8.26 -29.51
#